data_AF-A0A3B0PSA9-F1
#
_entry.id   AF-A0A3B0PSA9-F1
#
_cell.length_a   1.000
_cell.length_b   1.000
_cell.length_c   1.000
_cell.angle_alpha   90.00
_cell.angle_beta   90.00
_cell.angle_gamma   90.00
#
_symmetry.space_group_name_H-M   'P 1'
#
loop_
_entity.id
_entity.type
_entity.pdbx_description
1 polymer ?
#
loop_
_entity_poly.entity_id
_entity_poly.type
_entity_poly.pdbx_seq_one_letter_code
_entity_poly.pdbx_strand_id
1 'polypeptide(L)'
;MAIHVPISEKAVREAQELMLASKNILGPKDGEPIINPSQDIILGLYYLTIEKTGEKALGEGNYYSSLDELLLAYERGKVSLHSRVVLPIKAINKPKLLEQTNKPYIFSTVGKFLLNSMLPTEFEFVFGKYVEKHYSQKPNGETKVTEKEVIHTSRNDLDRYTLGYGENFREEIQKLDLNLALSKKDIARIIRKIYEDYVAVITIEDIASILNNVNKFNYKEQLENLEALIDYKGDKIPSSHAKLINQFIIDEFEKISFTYKPLESQKDSADW
;
A
#
# COMPACT_ATOMS: atom_id res chain seq x y z
N MET A 1 8.60 32.06 -6.32
CA MET A 1 8.09 31.24 -7.44
C MET A 1 7.14 32.11 -8.24
N ALA A 2 7.23 32.10 -9.57
CA ALA A 2 6.26 32.81 -10.41
C ALA A 2 4.93 32.04 -10.44
N ILE A 3 3.81 32.76 -10.50
CA ILE A 3 2.46 32.20 -10.59
C ILE A 3 1.87 32.64 -11.92
N HIS A 4 1.38 31.68 -12.70
CA HIS A 4 0.74 31.91 -14.00
C HIS A 4 -0.69 31.36 -13.97
N VAL A 5 -1.62 32.08 -14.58
CA VAL A 5 -3.05 31.71 -14.61
C VAL A 5 -3.43 31.37 -16.05
N PRO A 6 -3.77 30.11 -16.37
CA PRO A 6 -4.27 29.75 -17.69
C PRO A 6 -5.69 30.31 -17.89
N ILE A 7 -5.97 30.87 -19.07
CA ILE A 7 -7.24 31.54 -19.37
C ILE A 7 -8.11 30.70 -20.33
N SER A 8 -7.53 30.15 -21.40
CA SER A 8 -8.30 29.39 -22.39
C SER A 8 -8.70 28.03 -21.84
N GLU A 9 -9.87 27.53 -22.22
CA GLU A 9 -10.36 26.21 -21.80
C GLU A 9 -9.35 25.09 -22.13
N LYS A 10 -8.68 25.20 -23.28
CA LYS A 10 -7.61 24.27 -23.70
C LYS A 10 -6.43 24.29 -22.73
N ALA A 11 -5.97 25.48 -22.32
CA ALA A 11 -4.87 25.61 -21.38
C ALA A 11 -5.25 25.15 -19.96
N VAL A 12 -6.49 25.40 -19.53
CA VAL A 12 -7.01 24.88 -18.25
C VAL A 12 -7.03 23.35 -18.27
N ARG A 13 -7.54 22.76 -19.36
CA ARG A 13 -7.57 21.30 -19.53
C ARG A 13 -6.16 20.70 -19.54
N GLU A 14 -5.22 21.29 -20.28
CA GLU A 14 -3.83 20.83 -20.30
C GLU A 14 -3.19 20.89 -18.90
N ALA A 15 -3.42 21.97 -18.16
CA ALA A 15 -2.91 22.12 -16.81
C ALA A 15 -3.46 21.04 -15.85
N GLN A 16 -4.73 20.68 -15.98
CA GLN A 16 -5.39 19.64 -15.15
C GLN A 16 -5.04 18.21 -15.58
N GLU A 17 -4.94 17.97 -16.88
CA GLU A 17 -4.74 16.63 -17.42
C GLU A 17 -3.27 16.22 -17.40
N LEU A 18 -2.36 17.11 -17.78
CA LEU A 18 -0.94 16.81 -18.01
C LEU A 18 -0.01 17.44 -16.96
N MET A 19 -0.28 18.68 -16.52
CA MET A 19 0.64 19.41 -15.63
C MET A 19 0.33 19.24 -14.13
N LEU A 20 -0.77 18.57 -13.78
CA LEU A 20 -1.21 18.45 -12.41
C LEU A 20 -0.18 17.70 -11.57
N ALA A 21 0.27 18.34 -10.48
CA ALA A 21 1.37 17.82 -9.65
C ALA A 21 1.11 16.42 -9.08
N SER A 22 -0.15 16.08 -8.79
CA SER A 22 -0.52 14.75 -8.28
C SER A 22 -0.33 13.61 -9.29
N LYS A 23 -0.25 13.92 -10.59
CA LYS A 23 0.04 12.94 -11.65
C LYS A 23 1.53 12.81 -11.94
N ASN A 24 2.30 13.85 -11.65
CA ASN A 24 3.73 13.93 -11.92
C ASN A 24 4.57 13.33 -10.77
N ILE A 25 4.35 12.03 -10.50
CA ILE A 25 4.99 11.29 -9.41
C ILE A 25 6.37 10.74 -9.82
N LEU A 26 6.54 10.38 -11.10
CA LEU A 26 7.76 9.78 -11.65
C LEU A 26 8.61 10.81 -12.40
N GLY A 27 9.93 10.60 -12.35
CA GLY A 27 10.90 11.39 -13.09
C GLY A 27 10.95 10.97 -14.56
N PRO A 28 10.93 11.90 -15.53
CA PRO A 28 10.90 11.55 -16.96
C PRO A 28 12.20 10.93 -17.47
N LYS A 29 13.31 11.05 -16.72
CA LYS A 29 14.64 10.58 -17.13
C LYS A 29 14.88 9.08 -16.91
N ASP A 30 14.35 8.55 -15.81
CA ASP A 30 14.66 7.21 -15.29
C ASP A 30 13.42 6.48 -14.76
N GLY A 31 12.25 7.14 -14.72
CA GLY A 31 11.02 6.58 -14.18
C GLY A 31 11.05 6.39 -12.67
N GLU A 32 12.04 6.93 -11.95
CA GLU A 32 12.10 6.84 -10.50
C GLU A 32 11.14 7.86 -9.85
N PRO A 33 10.52 7.53 -8.71
CA PRO A 33 9.68 8.49 -8.00
C PRO A 33 10.45 9.76 -7.60
N ILE A 34 9.96 10.93 -8.01
CA ILE A 34 10.56 12.23 -7.65
C ILE A 34 10.03 12.79 -6.33
N ILE A 35 8.85 12.35 -5.90
CA ILE A 35 8.19 12.76 -4.66
C ILE A 35 8.67 11.99 -3.42
N ASN A 36 9.90 11.48 -3.45
CA ASN A 36 10.45 10.73 -2.33
C ASN A 36 10.58 11.63 -1.08
N PRO A 37 10.15 11.14 0.10
CA PRO A 37 10.30 11.90 1.33
C PRO A 37 11.77 12.21 1.61
N SER A 38 12.01 13.34 2.27
CA SER A 38 13.36 13.83 2.56
C SER A 38 13.46 14.37 3.99
N GLN A 39 14.71 14.49 4.46
CA GLN A 39 15.07 15.11 5.75
C GLN A 39 14.24 14.56 6.92
N ASP A 40 13.40 15.39 7.53
CA ASP A 40 12.68 15.09 8.76
C ASP A 40 11.67 13.96 8.59
N ILE A 41 11.06 13.82 7.41
CA ILE A 41 10.13 12.72 7.13
C ILE A 41 10.88 11.38 7.18
N ILE A 42 12.07 11.34 6.57
CA ILE A 42 12.91 10.14 6.61
C ILE A 42 13.39 9.86 8.03
N LEU A 43 13.76 10.89 8.78
CA LEU A 43 14.17 10.73 10.18
C LEU A 43 13.03 10.17 11.04
N GLY A 44 11.81 10.67 10.85
CA GLY A 44 10.61 10.19 11.52
C GLY A 44 10.30 8.73 11.20
N LEU A 45 10.29 8.36 9.91
CA LEU A 45 10.06 6.98 9.47
C LEU A 45 11.19 6.03 9.93
N TYR A 46 12.43 6.50 9.90
CA TYR A 46 13.56 5.74 10.42
C TYR A 46 13.36 5.47 11.91
N TYR A 47 13.11 6.51 12.71
CA TYR A 47 12.85 6.37 14.15
C TYR A 47 11.68 5.43 14.45
N LEU A 48 10.56 5.61 13.74
CA LEU A 48 9.36 4.79 13.87
C LEU A 48 9.63 3.30 13.65
N THR A 49 10.59 2.95 12.80
CA THR A 49 10.88 1.57 12.41
C THR A 49 12.07 0.94 13.13
N ILE A 50 12.71 1.65 14.07
CA ILE A 50 13.76 1.09 14.92
C ILE A 50 13.19 -0.05 15.78
N GLU A 51 13.96 -1.12 15.90
CA GLU A 51 13.73 -2.16 16.91
C GLU A 51 14.76 -2.05 18.03
N LYS A 52 14.32 -2.26 19.27
CA LYS A 52 15.19 -2.36 20.44
C LYS A 52 14.84 -3.61 21.23
N THR A 53 15.73 -4.06 22.10
CA THR A 53 15.51 -5.16 23.04
C THR A 53 15.98 -4.77 24.45
N GLY A 54 15.62 -5.58 25.44
CA GLY A 54 16.03 -5.42 26.84
C GLY A 54 15.37 -4.21 27.50
N GLU A 55 16.11 -3.51 28.37
CA GLU A 55 15.59 -2.38 29.16
C GLU A 55 15.02 -1.24 28.31
N LYS A 56 15.43 -1.15 27.04
CA LYS A 56 14.95 -0.12 26.10
C LYS A 56 13.68 -0.53 25.35
N ALA A 57 13.20 -1.76 25.52
CA ALA A 57 12.03 -2.36 24.87
C ALA A 57 10.96 -2.72 25.91
N LEU A 58 10.40 -1.69 26.53
CA LEU A 58 9.39 -1.85 27.57
C LEU A 58 8.16 -2.57 26.99
N GLY A 59 7.75 -3.68 27.61
CA GLY A 59 6.62 -4.50 27.14
C GLY A 59 6.94 -5.46 25.99
N GLU A 60 8.22 -5.81 25.77
CA GLU A 60 8.63 -6.80 24.77
C GLU A 60 7.94 -8.17 24.97
N GLY A 61 7.38 -8.70 23.87
CA GLY A 61 6.63 -9.95 23.81
C GLY A 61 5.25 -9.91 24.46
N ASN A 62 4.74 -8.72 24.83
CA ASN A 62 3.35 -8.59 25.28
C ASN A 62 2.38 -8.82 24.12
N TYR A 63 1.26 -9.46 24.46
CA TYR A 63 0.14 -9.69 23.55
C TYR A 63 -0.90 -8.58 23.69
N TYR A 64 -1.46 -8.16 22.56
CA TYR A 64 -2.61 -7.24 22.49
C TYR A 64 -3.66 -7.81 21.54
N SER A 65 -4.94 -7.65 21.90
CA SER A 65 -6.05 -8.21 21.13
C SER A 65 -6.37 -7.41 19.86
N SER A 66 -6.08 -6.12 19.86
CA SER A 66 -6.36 -5.19 18.75
C SER A 66 -5.29 -4.11 18.63
N LEU A 67 -5.28 -3.41 17.49
CA LEU A 67 -4.41 -2.25 17.28
C LEU A 67 -4.77 -1.11 18.24
N ASP A 68 -6.05 -0.91 18.54
CA ASP A 68 -6.50 0.14 19.47
C ASP A 68 -6.02 -0.11 20.90
N GLU A 69 -6.05 -1.37 21.35
CA GLU A 69 -5.52 -1.75 22.68
C GLU A 69 -4.01 -1.52 22.75
N LEU A 70 -3.29 -1.84 21.67
CA LEU A 70 -1.85 -1.58 21.57
C LEU A 70 -1.56 -0.08 21.67
N LEU A 71 -2.31 0.76 20.98
CA LEU A 71 -2.15 2.21 21.03
C LEU A 71 -2.47 2.77 22.41
N LEU A 72 -3.54 2.28 23.05
CA LEU A 72 -3.87 2.66 24.42
C LEU A 72 -2.73 2.29 25.40
N ALA A 73 -2.10 1.13 25.24
CA ALA A 73 -0.96 0.73 26.03
C ALA A 73 0.26 1.63 25.79
N TYR A 74 0.48 2.06 24.55
CA TYR A 74 1.53 2.99 24.18
C TYR A 74 1.31 4.38 24.80
N GLU A 75 0.10 4.93 24.71
CA GLU A 75 -0.28 6.22 25.32
C GLU A 75 -0.12 6.20 26.84
N ARG A 76 -0.41 5.07 27.48
CA ARG A 76 -0.22 4.85 28.93
C ARG A 76 1.24 4.59 29.33
N GLY A 77 2.18 4.61 28.38
CA GLY A 77 3.60 4.36 28.62
C GLY A 77 3.92 2.92 29.07
N LYS A 78 3.04 1.96 28.79
CA LYS A 78 3.23 0.54 29.12
C LYS A 78 4.04 -0.21 28.07
N VAL A 79 4.15 0.35 26.88
CA VAL A 79 4.97 -0.18 25.78
C VAL A 79 5.70 0.96 25.08
N SER A 80 6.89 0.72 24.56
CA SER A 80 7.65 1.69 23.76
C SER A 80 7.50 1.44 22.26
N LEU A 81 7.59 2.49 21.43
CA LEU A 81 7.48 2.42 19.95
C LEU A 81 8.33 1.32 19.31
N HIS A 82 9.52 1.09 19.86
CA HIS A 82 10.52 0.16 19.34
C HIS A 82 10.44 -1.25 19.93
N SER A 83 9.43 -1.53 20.75
CA SER A 83 9.27 -2.82 21.45
C SER A 83 8.54 -3.80 20.56
N ARG A 84 9.04 -5.03 20.49
CA ARG A 84 8.42 -6.12 19.73
C ARG A 84 7.21 -6.65 20.51
N VAL A 85 6.03 -6.60 19.91
CA VAL A 85 4.75 -6.99 20.49
C VAL A 85 4.01 -7.93 19.58
N VAL A 86 3.05 -8.67 20.13
CA VAL A 86 2.29 -9.69 19.41
C VAL A 86 0.85 -9.27 19.26
N LEU A 87 0.33 -9.36 18.03
CA LEU A 87 -1.09 -9.17 17.73
C LEU A 87 -1.63 -10.43 17.02
N PRO A 88 -2.94 -10.71 17.12
CA PRO A 88 -3.57 -11.68 16.24
C PRO A 88 -3.59 -11.14 14.81
N ILE A 89 -3.32 -11.99 13.81
CA ILE A 89 -3.32 -11.58 12.39
C ILE A 89 -4.68 -10.98 12.00
N LYS A 90 -5.77 -11.51 12.55
CA LYS A 90 -7.13 -11.02 12.33
C LYS A 90 -7.36 -9.58 12.78
N ALA A 91 -6.57 -9.07 13.72
CA ALA A 91 -6.65 -7.66 14.15
C ALA A 91 -5.92 -6.70 13.19
N ILE A 92 -5.14 -7.23 12.25
CA ILE A 92 -4.50 -6.44 11.21
C ILE A 92 -5.47 -6.35 10.04
N ASN A 93 -5.76 -5.13 9.59
CA ASN A 93 -6.64 -4.87 8.44
C ASN A 93 -5.94 -5.20 7.10
N LYS A 94 -5.43 -6.43 6.97
CA LYS A 94 -4.70 -6.94 5.79
C LYS A 94 -5.17 -8.38 5.49
N PRO A 95 -6.17 -8.56 4.61
CA PRO A 95 -6.79 -9.87 4.37
C PRO A 95 -5.82 -10.90 3.79
N LYS A 96 -4.92 -10.50 2.88
CA LYS A 96 -3.93 -11.40 2.28
C LYS A 96 -3.03 -12.11 3.28
N LEU A 97 -2.79 -11.52 4.46
CA LEU A 97 -2.01 -12.19 5.52
C LEU A 97 -2.69 -13.47 6.02
N LEU A 98 -4.02 -13.43 6.16
CA LEU A 98 -4.81 -14.57 6.66
C LEU A 98 -4.82 -15.73 5.67
N GLU A 99 -4.69 -15.44 4.38
CA GLU A 99 -4.64 -16.45 3.32
C GLU A 99 -3.24 -17.10 3.22
N GLN A 100 -2.19 -16.38 3.64
CA GLN A 100 -0.80 -16.80 3.48
C GLN A 100 -0.28 -17.71 4.59
N THR A 101 -0.94 -17.75 5.76
CA THR A 101 -0.47 -18.56 6.89
C THR A 101 -1.61 -19.09 7.75
N ASN A 102 -1.41 -20.28 8.31
CA ASN A 102 -2.31 -20.88 9.30
C ASN A 102 -1.97 -20.47 10.74
N LYS A 103 -0.85 -19.77 10.95
CA LYS A 103 -0.44 -19.29 12.27
C LYS A 103 -1.32 -18.11 12.70
N PRO A 104 -1.84 -18.10 13.93
CA PRO A 104 -2.80 -17.09 14.37
C PRO A 104 -2.20 -15.74 14.73
N TYR A 105 -0.91 -15.70 15.11
CA TYR A 105 -0.26 -14.54 15.68
C TYR A 105 0.89 -14.05 14.81
N ILE A 106 1.15 -12.75 14.90
CA ILE A 106 2.21 -12.05 14.19
C ILE A 106 2.85 -11.08 15.17
N PHE A 107 4.17 -10.97 15.12
CA PHE A 107 4.91 -10.02 15.94
C PHE A 107 5.60 -8.98 15.08
N SER A 108 5.61 -7.75 15.59
CA SER A 108 6.36 -6.62 15.00
C SER A 108 6.54 -5.55 16.07
N THR A 109 7.07 -4.38 15.74
CA THR A 109 7.12 -3.26 16.68
C THR A 109 5.88 -2.37 16.58
N VAL A 110 5.57 -1.66 17.66
CA VAL A 110 4.43 -0.71 17.70
C VAL A 110 4.49 0.29 16.54
N GLY A 111 5.67 0.86 16.29
CA GLY A 111 5.86 1.80 15.19
C GLY A 111 5.67 1.18 13.81
N LYS A 112 6.00 -0.11 13.63
CA LYS A 112 5.76 -0.82 12.35
C LYS A 112 4.30 -1.21 12.17
N PHE A 113 3.58 -1.55 13.23
CA PHE A 113 2.13 -1.71 13.16
C PHE A 113 1.45 -0.40 12.73
N LEU A 114 1.89 0.74 13.30
CA LEU A 114 1.44 2.07 12.87
C LEU A 114 1.76 2.35 11.40
N LEU A 115 3.01 2.13 10.96
CA LEU A 115 3.41 2.30 9.57
C LEU A 115 2.51 1.48 8.62
N ASN A 116 2.28 0.21 8.94
CA ASN A 116 1.51 -0.70 8.09
C ASN A 116 0.02 -0.38 8.08
N SER A 117 -0.50 0.29 9.11
CA SER A 117 -1.89 0.78 9.13
C SER A 117 -2.13 1.93 8.14
N MET A 118 -1.07 2.68 7.79
CA MET A 118 -1.11 3.76 6.80
C MET A 118 -0.96 3.25 5.36
N LEU A 119 -0.51 2.00 5.18
CA LEU A 119 -0.39 1.37 3.87
C LEU A 119 -1.73 0.76 3.45
N PRO A 120 -1.99 0.61 2.13
CA PRO A 120 -3.22 -0.02 1.66
C PRO A 120 -3.45 -1.41 2.28
N THR A 121 -4.72 -1.77 2.49
CA THR A 121 -5.12 -3.06 3.09
C THR A 121 -4.62 -4.25 2.29
N GLU A 122 -4.63 -4.13 0.96
CA GLU A 122 -4.16 -5.16 0.02
C GLU A 122 -2.63 -5.24 -0.11
N PHE A 123 -1.90 -4.31 0.50
CA PHE A 123 -0.45 -4.27 0.44
C PHE A 123 0.15 -5.22 1.47
N GLU A 124 1.30 -5.81 1.15
CA GLU A 124 2.02 -6.67 2.07
C GLU A 124 2.39 -5.96 3.38
N PHE A 125 2.53 -6.73 4.45
CA PHE A 125 3.03 -6.18 5.71
C PHE A 125 4.55 -6.05 5.63
N VAL A 126 5.06 -4.87 5.95
CA VAL A 126 6.51 -4.58 5.96
C VAL A 126 7.07 -4.79 7.37
N PHE A 127 7.96 -5.77 7.52
CA PHE A 127 8.57 -6.12 8.81
C PHE A 127 9.84 -5.33 9.10
N GLY A 128 10.51 -4.79 8.08
CA GLY A 128 11.74 -4.00 8.23
C GLY A 128 12.86 -4.52 7.35
N LYS A 129 14.08 -4.07 7.63
CA LYS A 129 15.27 -4.46 6.87
C LYS A 129 16.05 -5.53 7.63
N TYR A 130 16.36 -6.63 6.98
CA TYR A 130 17.10 -7.74 7.55
C TYR A 130 18.42 -7.94 6.79
N VAL A 131 19.45 -8.40 7.50
CA VAL A 131 20.76 -8.69 6.91
C VAL A 131 20.88 -10.19 6.69
N GLU A 132 20.77 -10.60 5.44
CA GLU A 132 21.01 -11.98 5.03
C GLU A 132 22.51 -12.21 4.86
N LYS A 133 23.02 -13.29 5.44
CA LYS A 133 24.43 -13.70 5.34
C LYS A 133 24.54 -14.86 4.36
N HIS A 134 25.17 -14.61 3.22
CA HIS A 134 25.48 -15.65 2.24
C HIS A 134 26.91 -16.14 2.41
N TYR A 135 27.06 -17.44 2.56
CA TYR A 135 28.36 -18.11 2.66
C TYR A 135 28.70 -18.71 1.31
N SER A 136 29.83 -18.28 0.73
CA SER A 136 30.37 -18.87 -0.49
C SER A 136 31.77 -19.39 -0.20
N GLN A 137 32.02 -20.66 -0.52
CA GLN A 137 33.35 -21.25 -0.42
C GLN A 137 34.16 -20.88 -1.66
N LYS A 138 35.35 -20.30 -1.45
CA LYS A 138 36.33 -20.14 -2.54
C LYS A 138 37.04 -21.47 -2.81
N PRO A 139 37.62 -21.67 -4.00
CA PRO A 139 38.41 -22.86 -4.33
C PRO A 139 39.58 -23.16 -3.37
N ASN A 140 40.04 -22.15 -2.63
CA ASN A 140 41.17 -22.24 -1.69
C ASN A 140 40.76 -22.62 -0.26
N GLY A 141 39.49 -22.98 -0.01
CA GLY A 141 38.98 -23.34 1.32
C GLY A 141 38.59 -22.16 2.22
N GLU A 142 38.84 -20.92 1.80
CA GLU A 142 38.35 -19.72 2.50
C GLU A 142 36.85 -19.52 2.31
N THR A 143 36.13 -19.32 3.41
CA THR A 143 34.70 -18.94 3.37
C THR A 143 34.57 -17.43 3.21
N LYS A 144 33.99 -16.96 2.10
CA LYS A 144 33.60 -15.57 1.92
C LYS A 144 32.18 -15.39 2.44
N VAL A 145 32.01 -14.53 3.44
CA VAL A 145 30.69 -14.07 3.90
C VAL A 145 30.33 -12.81 3.13
N THR A 146 29.18 -12.83 2.45
CA THR A 146 28.61 -11.64 1.80
C THR A 146 27.32 -11.30 2.50
N GLU A 147 27.22 -10.08 3.02
CA GLU A 147 26.02 -9.59 3.69
C GLU A 147 25.16 -8.79 2.69
N LYS A 148 23.88 -9.11 2.62
CA LYS A 148 22.91 -8.41 1.77
C LYS A 148 21.75 -7.93 2.61
N GLU A 149 21.44 -6.65 2.50
CA GLU A 149 20.28 -6.07 3.15
C GLU A 149 19.03 -6.27 2.29
N VAL A 150 18.01 -6.90 2.85
CA VAL A 150 16.73 -7.19 2.17
C VAL A 150 15.58 -6.67 3.04
N ILE A 151 14.54 -6.16 2.39
CA ILE A 151 13.32 -5.76 3.09
C ILE A 151 12.47 -7.00 3.27
N HIS A 152 12.23 -7.39 4.52
CA HIS A 152 11.34 -8.49 4.83
C HIS A 152 9.88 -8.04 4.75
N THR A 153 9.07 -8.84 4.07
CA THR A 153 7.65 -8.55 3.84
C THR A 153 6.82 -9.80 4.00
N SER A 154 5.51 -9.65 4.21
CA SER A 154 4.62 -10.79 4.33
C SER A 154 4.52 -11.67 3.10
N ARG A 155 4.91 -11.16 1.92
CA ARG A 155 4.93 -11.97 0.70
C ARG A 155 6.03 -13.02 0.71
N ASN A 156 7.18 -12.73 1.32
CA ASN A 156 8.38 -13.55 1.20
C ASN A 156 8.83 -14.19 2.53
N ASP A 157 8.58 -13.51 3.67
CA ASP A 157 9.26 -13.81 4.94
C ASP A 157 8.29 -14.05 6.11
N LEU A 158 7.01 -14.28 5.81
CA LEU A 158 5.94 -14.31 6.81
C LEU A 158 6.15 -15.34 7.92
N ASP A 159 6.67 -16.53 7.57
CA ASP A 159 6.85 -17.63 8.53
C ASP A 159 7.78 -17.27 9.69
N ARG A 160 8.74 -16.38 9.45
CA ARG A 160 9.68 -15.87 10.46
C ARG A 160 9.01 -14.97 11.50
N TYR A 161 7.98 -14.24 11.10
CA TYR A 161 7.33 -13.22 11.94
C TYR A 161 6.00 -13.68 12.52
N THR A 162 5.66 -14.95 12.36
CA THR A 162 4.39 -15.53 12.79
C THR A 162 4.59 -16.62 13.82
N LEU A 163 3.68 -16.65 14.79
CA LEU A 163 3.74 -17.51 15.97
C LEU A 163 2.50 -18.41 16.03
N GLY A 164 2.71 -19.65 16.46
CA GLY A 164 1.70 -20.67 16.63
C GLY A 164 0.89 -20.54 17.92
N TYR A 165 -0.11 -21.41 18.07
CA TYR A 165 -0.85 -21.53 19.34
C TYR A 165 0.03 -22.19 20.41
N GLY A 166 -0.01 -21.64 21.63
CA GLY A 166 0.70 -22.20 22.79
C GLY A 166 2.20 -21.90 22.87
N GLU A 167 2.75 -21.16 21.91
CA GLU A 167 4.15 -20.72 21.94
C GLU A 167 4.38 -19.64 23.01
N ASN A 168 5.56 -19.66 23.65
CA ASN A 168 5.97 -18.59 24.56
C ASN A 168 6.50 -17.40 23.75
N PHE A 169 5.64 -16.41 23.51
CA PHE A 169 5.96 -15.25 22.69
C PHE A 169 7.24 -14.53 23.12
N ARG A 170 7.50 -14.39 24.43
CA ARG A 170 8.68 -13.66 24.91
C ARG A 170 9.97 -14.39 24.57
N GLU A 171 10.00 -15.70 24.76
CA GLU A 171 11.18 -16.52 24.48
C GLU A 171 11.45 -16.61 22.97
N GLU A 172 10.42 -16.81 22.16
CA GLU A 172 10.57 -16.89 20.70
C GLU A 172 11.07 -15.57 20.12
N ILE A 173 10.54 -14.43 20.58
CA ILE A 173 10.97 -13.11 20.11
C ILE A 173 12.41 -12.80 20.54
N GLN A 174 12.81 -13.19 21.77
CA GLN A 174 14.17 -12.95 22.26
C GLN A 174 15.24 -13.73 21.48
N LYS A 175 14.91 -14.91 20.93
CA LYS A 175 15.83 -15.70 20.09
C LYS A 175 16.13 -15.06 18.74
N LEU A 176 15.26 -14.17 18.27
CA LEU A 176 15.34 -13.59 16.93
C LEU A 176 16.20 -12.32 16.92
N ASP A 177 17.05 -12.22 15.91
CA ASP A 177 17.82 -11.02 15.61
C ASP A 177 16.91 -9.82 15.32
N LEU A 178 17.42 -8.62 15.64
CA LEU A 178 16.71 -7.36 15.41
C LEU A 178 16.70 -7.00 13.93
N ASN A 179 15.55 -6.51 13.46
CA ASN A 179 15.49 -5.86 12.16
C ASN A 179 16.12 -4.46 12.24
N LEU A 180 16.85 -4.09 11.20
CA LEU A 180 17.30 -2.73 10.97
C LEU A 180 16.12 -1.84 10.59
N ALA A 181 16.23 -0.56 10.97
CA ALA A 181 15.28 0.48 10.58
C ALA A 181 15.30 0.73 9.06
N LEU A 182 14.17 1.19 8.53
CA LEU A 182 14.01 1.48 7.10
C LEU A 182 14.75 2.77 6.75
N SER A 183 15.66 2.68 5.78
CA SER A 183 16.42 3.82 5.26
C SER A 183 15.65 4.56 4.16
N LYS A 184 16.16 5.72 3.73
CA LYS A 184 15.61 6.48 2.59
C LYS A 184 15.42 5.62 1.34
N LYS A 185 16.38 4.74 1.03
CA LYS A 185 16.31 3.87 -0.15
C LYS A 185 15.18 2.84 -0.03
N ASP A 186 14.94 2.35 1.18
CA ASP A 186 13.90 1.35 1.44
C ASP A 186 12.50 1.97 1.32
N ILE A 187 12.32 3.16 1.89
CA ILE A 187 11.07 3.93 1.75
C ILE A 187 10.79 4.25 0.28
N ALA A 188 11.80 4.69 -0.47
CA ALA A 188 11.65 4.95 -1.90
C ALA A 188 11.23 3.70 -2.69
N ARG A 189 11.78 2.52 -2.37
CA ARG A 189 11.36 1.24 -2.97
C ARG A 189 9.92 0.87 -2.63
N ILE A 190 9.50 1.10 -1.38
CA ILE A 190 8.10 0.85 -0.95
C ILE A 190 7.14 1.78 -1.71
N ILE A 191 7.45 3.08 -1.80
CA ILE A 191 6.64 4.06 -2.55
C ILE A 191 6.54 3.65 -4.02
N ARG A 192 7.67 3.27 -4.64
CA ARG A 192 7.67 2.79 -6.01
C ARG A 192 6.78 1.56 -6.19
N LYS A 193 6.89 0.58 -5.30
CA LYS A 193 6.05 -0.63 -5.35
C LYS A 193 4.57 -0.29 -5.20
N ILE A 194 4.23 0.63 -4.30
CA ILE A 194 2.84 1.12 -4.18
C ILE A 194 2.38 1.80 -5.47
N TYR A 195 3.21 2.63 -6.09
CA TYR A 195 2.88 3.23 -7.37
C TYR A 195 2.63 2.16 -8.45
N GLU A 196 3.52 1.18 -8.56
CA GLU A 196 3.39 0.09 -9.56
C GLU A 196 2.17 -0.81 -9.29
N ASP A 197 1.86 -1.11 -8.03
CA ASP A 197 0.76 -2.01 -7.66
C ASP A 197 -0.62 -1.32 -7.67
N TYR A 198 -0.69 -0.01 -7.36
CA TYR A 198 -1.95 0.73 -7.13
C TYR A 198 -2.22 1.87 -8.11
N VAL A 199 -1.25 2.30 -8.90
CA VAL A 199 -1.51 3.24 -9.99
C VAL A 199 -1.67 2.41 -11.25
N ALA A 200 -2.90 2.00 -11.53
CA ALA A 200 -3.23 1.29 -12.75
C ALA A 200 -2.96 2.19 -13.95
N VAL A 201 -1.89 1.88 -14.69
CA VAL A 201 -1.61 2.50 -15.99
C VAL A 201 -2.42 1.71 -17.03
N ILE A 202 -3.71 2.01 -17.09
CA ILE A 202 -4.62 1.49 -18.10
C ILE A 202 -4.65 2.49 -19.24
N THR A 203 -4.68 2.02 -20.48
CA THR A 203 -4.87 2.94 -21.59
C THR A 203 -6.30 3.49 -21.54
N ILE A 204 -6.45 4.80 -21.77
CA ILE A 204 -7.77 5.44 -21.83
C ILE A 204 -8.61 4.83 -22.95
N GLU A 205 -7.96 4.35 -24.02
CA GLU A 205 -8.60 3.68 -25.15
C GLU A 205 -9.28 2.37 -24.73
N ASP A 206 -8.60 1.54 -23.94
CA ASP A 206 -9.16 0.28 -23.44
C ASP A 206 -10.41 0.52 -22.59
N ILE A 207 -10.36 1.51 -21.68
CA ILE A 207 -11.53 1.88 -20.87
C ILE A 207 -12.65 2.43 -21.76
N ALA A 208 -12.32 3.29 -22.75
CA ALA A 208 -13.29 3.84 -23.67
C ALA A 208 -13.99 2.75 -24.50
N SER A 209 -13.27 1.70 -24.89
CA SER A 209 -13.83 0.56 -25.62
C SER A 209 -14.91 -0.17 -24.81
N ILE A 210 -14.69 -0.32 -23.49
CA ILE A 210 -15.68 -0.90 -22.58
C ILE A 210 -16.86 0.06 -22.43
N LEU A 211 -16.59 1.34 -22.15
CA LEU A 211 -17.62 2.37 -21.98
C LEU A 211 -18.55 2.51 -23.18
N ASN A 212 -18.04 2.37 -24.40
CA ASN A 212 -18.86 2.41 -25.62
C ASN A 212 -19.92 1.29 -25.68
N ASN A 213 -19.70 0.19 -24.96
CA ASN A 213 -20.63 -0.94 -24.87
C ASN A 213 -21.57 -0.83 -23.65
N VAL A 214 -21.37 0.16 -22.78
CA VAL A 214 -22.19 0.37 -21.57
C VAL A 214 -23.52 1.04 -21.93
N ASN A 215 -24.61 0.47 -21.42
CA ASN A 215 -25.97 0.91 -21.61
C ASN A 215 -26.79 0.74 -20.30
N LYS A 216 -28.04 1.20 -20.33
CA LYS A 216 -28.95 1.18 -19.17
C LYS A 216 -29.21 -0.23 -18.60
N PHE A 217 -28.98 -1.28 -19.37
CA PHE A 217 -29.26 -2.66 -18.96
C PHE A 217 -28.01 -3.37 -18.40
N ASN A 218 -26.81 -3.02 -18.88
CA ASN A 218 -25.58 -3.74 -18.55
C ASN A 218 -24.54 -2.95 -17.73
N TYR A 219 -24.84 -1.70 -17.34
CA TYR A 219 -23.86 -0.85 -16.62
C TYR A 219 -23.37 -1.41 -15.28
N LYS A 220 -24.11 -2.33 -14.65
CA LYS A 220 -23.70 -3.01 -13.41
C LYS A 220 -22.80 -4.23 -13.64
N GLU A 221 -22.76 -4.74 -14.87
CA GLU A 221 -22.16 -6.02 -15.23
C GLU A 221 -20.82 -5.86 -15.98
N GLN A 222 -20.10 -4.76 -15.74
CA GLN A 222 -18.83 -4.48 -16.45
C GLN A 222 -17.59 -5.05 -15.75
N LEU A 223 -17.74 -5.65 -14.57
CA LEU A 223 -16.61 -6.12 -13.78
C LEU A 223 -15.75 -7.15 -14.52
N GLU A 224 -16.36 -8.13 -15.18
CA GLU A 224 -15.62 -9.16 -15.93
C GLU A 224 -14.83 -8.57 -17.10
N ASN A 225 -15.43 -7.60 -17.82
CA ASN A 225 -14.77 -6.89 -18.91
C ASN A 225 -13.58 -6.06 -18.40
N LEU A 226 -13.72 -5.43 -17.24
CA LEU A 226 -12.67 -4.64 -16.60
C LEU A 226 -11.53 -5.52 -16.04
N GLU A 227 -11.84 -6.70 -15.51
CA GLU A 227 -10.83 -7.67 -15.06
C GLU A 227 -10.06 -8.33 -16.22
N ALA A 228 -10.63 -8.31 -17.43
CA ALA A 228 -9.98 -8.78 -18.64
C ALA A 228 -8.97 -7.78 -19.23
N LEU A 229 -9.01 -6.52 -18.80
CA LEU A 229 -8.07 -5.50 -19.26
C LEU A 229 -6.63 -5.85 -18.86
N ILE A 230 -5.70 -5.41 -19.71
CA ILE A 230 -4.27 -5.59 -19.51
C ILE A 230 -3.60 -4.24 -19.29
N ASP A 231 -2.51 -4.24 -18.52
CA ASP A 231 -1.65 -3.08 -18.36
C ASP A 231 -0.61 -2.99 -19.50
N TYR A 232 0.25 -1.97 -19.45
CA TYR A 232 1.33 -1.78 -20.43
C TYR A 232 2.38 -2.91 -20.44
N LYS A 233 2.41 -3.77 -19.42
CA LYS A 233 3.30 -4.95 -19.32
C LYS A 233 2.63 -6.22 -19.86
N GLY A 234 1.33 -6.16 -20.17
CA GLY A 234 0.52 -7.31 -20.59
C GLY A 234 -0.05 -8.11 -19.41
N ASP A 235 0.08 -7.62 -18.19
CA ASP A 235 -0.48 -8.24 -16.99
C ASP A 235 -1.94 -7.80 -16.80
N LYS A 236 -2.79 -8.70 -16.28
CA LYS A 236 -4.18 -8.36 -15.97
C LYS A 236 -4.25 -7.33 -14.84
N ILE A 237 -5.22 -6.43 -14.91
CA ILE A 237 -5.47 -5.46 -13.86
C ILE A 237 -5.84 -6.17 -12.54
N PRO A 238 -5.34 -5.71 -11.38
CA PRO A 238 -5.79 -6.20 -10.08
C PRO A 238 -7.33 -6.07 -9.92
N SER A 239 -7.99 -7.13 -9.42
CA SER A 239 -9.45 -7.14 -9.20
C SER A 239 -9.95 -5.98 -8.33
N SER A 240 -9.13 -5.50 -7.39
CA SER A 240 -9.43 -4.30 -6.59
C SER A 240 -9.63 -3.04 -7.45
N HIS A 241 -8.80 -2.83 -8.48
CA HIS A 241 -8.95 -1.71 -9.41
C HIS A 241 -10.13 -1.88 -10.34
N ALA A 242 -10.35 -3.08 -10.87
CA ALA A 242 -11.51 -3.36 -11.73
C ALA A 242 -12.82 -3.07 -10.98
N LYS A 243 -12.90 -3.44 -9.68
CA LYS A 243 -14.04 -3.11 -8.81
C LYS A 243 -14.22 -1.60 -8.63
N LEU A 244 -13.14 -0.85 -8.38
CA LEU A 244 -13.21 0.61 -8.25
C LEU A 244 -13.71 1.25 -9.54
N ILE A 245 -13.18 0.85 -10.70
CA ILE A 245 -13.61 1.39 -11.99
C ILE A 245 -15.07 1.02 -12.26
N ASN A 246 -15.48 -0.21 -11.99
CA ASN A 246 -16.88 -0.63 -12.13
C ASN A 246 -17.81 0.21 -11.25
N GLN A 247 -17.41 0.46 -10.01
CA GLN A 247 -18.17 1.33 -9.09
C GLN A 247 -18.26 2.76 -9.64
N PHE A 248 -17.17 3.33 -10.15
CA PHE A 248 -17.21 4.65 -10.79
C PHE A 248 -18.13 4.69 -12.01
N ILE A 249 -18.12 3.67 -12.86
CA ILE A 249 -19.04 3.56 -14.00
C ILE A 249 -20.49 3.56 -13.52
N ILE A 250 -20.79 2.76 -12.49
CA ILE A 250 -22.14 2.69 -11.91
C ILE A 250 -22.56 4.06 -11.37
N ASP A 251 -21.73 4.67 -10.52
CA ASP A 251 -22.03 5.93 -9.87
C ASP A 251 -22.26 7.07 -10.90
N GLU A 252 -21.41 7.16 -11.93
CA GLU A 252 -21.55 8.19 -12.96
C GLU A 252 -22.74 7.92 -13.89
N PHE A 253 -23.00 6.66 -14.25
CA PHE A 253 -24.17 6.32 -15.07
C PHE A 253 -25.48 6.65 -14.32
N GLU A 254 -25.54 6.34 -13.03
CA GLU A 254 -26.67 6.68 -12.16
C GLU A 254 -26.86 8.20 -12.06
N LYS A 255 -25.78 8.98 -11.86
CA LYS A 255 -25.84 10.46 -11.86
C LYS A 255 -26.39 11.02 -13.17
N ILE A 256 -25.88 10.55 -14.32
CA ILE A 256 -26.36 10.98 -15.63
C ILE A 256 -27.85 10.65 -15.76
N SER A 257 -28.26 9.43 -15.41
CA SER A 257 -29.65 9.00 -15.52
C SER A 257 -30.61 9.80 -14.64
N PHE A 258 -30.17 10.27 -13.47
CA PHE A 258 -30.97 11.08 -12.55
C PHE A 258 -31.06 12.55 -12.99
N THR A 259 -30.00 13.05 -13.61
CA THR A 259 -29.95 14.42 -14.18
C THR A 259 -30.78 14.52 -15.45
N TYR A 260 -30.83 13.44 -16.24
CA TYR A 260 -31.69 13.27 -17.41
C TYR A 260 -33.11 12.83 -17.01
N LYS A 261 -33.79 13.61 -16.16
CA LYS A 261 -35.26 13.61 -16.21
C LYS A 261 -35.63 14.22 -17.57
N PRO A 262 -36.36 13.52 -18.45
CA PRO A 262 -36.82 14.14 -19.68
C PRO A 262 -37.65 15.35 -19.27
N LEU A 263 -37.41 16.50 -19.91
CA LEU A 263 -38.37 17.60 -19.90
C LEU A 263 -39.70 17.00 -20.34
N GLU A 264 -40.60 16.73 -19.38
CA GLU A 264 -42.00 16.49 -19.69
C GLU A 264 -42.43 17.67 -20.55
N SER A 265 -42.96 17.32 -21.72
CA SER A 265 -43.44 18.24 -22.75
C SER A 265 -43.96 19.55 -22.18
N GLN A 266 -43.15 20.61 -22.24
CA GLN A 266 -43.72 21.93 -22.44
C GLN A 266 -44.32 21.85 -23.84
N LYS A 267 -45.61 21.50 -23.89
CA LYS A 267 -46.45 21.78 -25.05
C LYS A 267 -46.25 23.26 -25.33
N ASP A 268 -45.75 23.55 -26.52
CA ASP A 268 -45.85 24.85 -27.16
C ASP A 268 -47.31 25.29 -27.13
N SER A 269 -47.70 26.03 -26.10
CA SER A 269 -48.75 27.02 -26.21
C SER A 269 -48.08 28.28 -26.76
N ALA A 270 -47.84 28.24 -28.06
CA ALA A 270 -47.67 29.43 -28.86
C ALA A 270 -49.03 30.16 -28.90
N ASP A 271 -49.25 31.01 -27.90
CA ASP A 271 -49.93 32.28 -28.14
C ASP A 271 -48.82 33.31 -28.37
N TRP A 272 -49.14 34.30 -29.21
CA TRP A 272 -48.37 35.45 -29.73
C TRP A 272 -47.21 35.18 -30.70
#